data_AF-A0A3E0WHU3-F1
#
_entry.id   AF-A0A3E0WHU3-F1
#
_cell.length_a   1.000
_cell.length_b   1.000
_cell.length_c   1.000
_cell.angle_alpha   90.00
_cell.angle_beta   90.00
_cell.angle_gamma   90.00
#
_symmetry.space_group_name_H-M   'P 1'
#
loop_
_entity.id
_entity.type
_entity.pdbx_description
1 polymer ?
#
loop_
_entity_poly.entity_id
_entity_poly.type
_entity_poly.pdbx_seq_one_letter_code
_entity_poly.pdbx_strand_id
1 'polypeptide(L)'
;VTGSLLDLSAEQSVNAWSTVGQGQALAYHEDGQLAGQVEAMRNGDIQDGQALQGGLTEVDQFLNRTDDQRLLITEGATNINGQAVYGAAHQDSGTMFVDIASERIGSLVNTVAHEGMHLTGAGEANATVTGYMTDLAYRVNAWAN
;
A
#
# COMPACT_ATOMS: atom_id res chain seq x y z
N VAL A 1 -4.43 -15.57 27.79
CA VAL A 1 -4.18 -14.12 27.93
C VAL A 1 -4.78 -13.47 26.70
N THR A 2 -5.91 -12.80 26.86
CA THR A 2 -6.61 -12.07 25.80
C THR A 2 -5.87 -10.76 25.55
N GLY A 3 -4.97 -10.75 24.57
CA GLY A 3 -4.34 -9.53 24.07
C GLY A 3 -5.41 -8.66 23.41
N SER A 4 -5.45 -7.39 23.80
CA SER A 4 -6.35 -6.39 23.24
C SER A 4 -6.10 -6.24 21.73
N LEU A 5 -7.13 -5.93 20.95
CA LEU A 5 -7.05 -5.51 19.53
C LEU A 5 -6.13 -4.29 19.28
N LEU A 6 -5.59 -3.70 20.36
CA LEU A 6 -4.73 -2.52 20.38
C LEU A 6 -3.33 -2.78 20.94
N ASP A 7 -2.93 -4.05 21.15
CA ASP A 7 -1.59 -4.38 21.68
C ASP A 7 -0.53 -4.27 20.56
N LEU A 8 -0.32 -3.03 20.09
CA LEU A 8 0.79 -2.70 19.21
C LEU A 8 2.06 -2.68 20.04
N SER A 9 3.12 -3.33 19.55
CA SER A 9 4.44 -2.98 20.06
C SER A 9 4.70 -1.49 19.79
N ALA A 10 5.51 -0.84 20.63
CA ALA A 10 5.89 0.55 20.40
C ALA A 10 6.48 0.75 18.99
N GLU A 11 7.22 -0.24 18.50
CA GLU A 11 7.79 -0.27 17.15
C GLU A 11 6.71 -0.32 16.06
N GLN A 12 5.70 -1.17 16.21
CA GLN A 12 4.59 -1.27 15.25
C GLN A 12 3.76 0.01 15.20
N SER A 13 3.58 0.68 16.33
CA SER A 13 2.89 1.97 16.41
C SER A 13 3.69 3.05 15.69
N VAL A 14 5.00 3.13 15.94
CA VAL A 14 5.88 4.10 15.27
C VAL A 14 5.93 3.85 13.76
N ASN A 15 6.00 2.59 13.34
CA ASN A 15 5.96 2.23 11.92
C ASN A 15 4.64 2.70 11.28
N ALA A 16 3.49 2.36 11.88
CA ALA A 16 2.18 2.77 11.37
C ALA A 16 2.06 4.29 11.21
N TRP A 17 2.41 5.07 12.24
CA TRP A 17 2.36 6.54 12.16
C TRP A 17 3.35 7.11 11.14
N SER A 18 4.53 6.51 11.01
CA SER A 18 5.50 6.87 9.98
C SER A 18 4.93 6.64 8.58
N THR A 19 4.34 5.47 8.31
CA THR A 19 3.71 5.13 7.03
C THR A 19 2.56 6.08 6.70
N VAL A 20 1.69 6.40 7.67
CA VAL A 20 0.63 7.40 7.49
C VAL A 20 1.21 8.78 7.12
N GLY A 21 2.29 9.18 7.77
CA GLY A 21 3.03 10.41 7.42
C GLY A 21 3.62 10.37 6.01
N GLN A 22 4.10 9.20 5.55
CA GLN A 22 4.52 9.03 4.15
C GLN A 22 3.34 9.18 3.19
N GLY A 23 2.12 8.76 3.55
CA GLY A 23 0.93 9.03 2.74
C GLY A 23 0.78 10.52 2.40
N GLN A 24 0.96 11.40 3.38
CA GLN A 24 0.99 12.85 3.13
C GLN A 24 2.17 13.26 2.23
N ALA A 25 3.38 12.77 2.51
CA ALA A 25 4.58 13.15 1.76
C ALA A 25 4.54 12.66 0.30
N LEU A 26 3.89 11.53 0.04
CA LEU A 26 3.71 10.93 -1.29
C LEU A 26 3.03 11.91 -2.26
N ALA A 27 2.07 12.70 -1.75
CA ALA A 27 1.35 13.70 -2.54
C ALA A 27 2.25 14.82 -3.08
N TYR A 28 3.40 15.07 -2.46
CA TYR A 28 4.35 16.14 -2.83
C TYR A 28 5.69 15.59 -3.34
N HIS A 29 5.85 14.27 -3.39
CA HIS A 29 7.11 13.65 -3.77
C HIS A 29 7.50 14.04 -5.20
N GLU A 30 8.75 14.46 -5.38
CA GLU A 30 9.30 14.90 -6.68
C GLU A 30 8.39 15.91 -7.39
N ASP A 31 8.02 16.98 -6.70
CA ASP A 31 7.10 18.02 -7.21
C ASP A 31 5.73 17.45 -7.66
N GLY A 32 5.28 16.37 -7.01
CA GLY A 32 4.01 15.69 -7.28
C GLY A 32 4.06 14.64 -8.38
N GLN A 33 5.24 14.32 -8.93
CA GLN A 33 5.37 13.30 -9.99
C GLN A 33 4.84 11.94 -9.55
N LEU A 34 5.21 11.48 -8.36
CA LEU A 34 4.78 10.17 -7.87
C LEU A 34 3.27 10.14 -7.58
N ALA A 35 2.68 11.25 -7.13
CA ALA A 35 1.23 11.39 -7.01
C ALA A 35 0.54 11.33 -8.37
N GLY A 36 1.08 12.03 -9.38
CA GLY A 36 0.59 11.96 -10.76
C GLY A 36 0.64 10.54 -11.33
N GLN A 37 1.71 9.79 -11.04
CA GLN A 37 1.80 8.38 -11.40
C GLN A 37 0.71 7.54 -10.71
N VAL A 38 0.52 7.71 -9.39
CA VAL A 38 -0.53 7.01 -8.64
C VAL A 38 -1.91 7.28 -9.23
N GLU A 39 -2.24 8.53 -9.57
CA GLU A 39 -3.51 8.86 -10.20
C GLU A 39 -3.63 8.29 -11.63
N ALA A 40 -2.57 8.33 -12.42
CA ALA A 40 -2.56 7.75 -13.76
C ALA A 40 -2.76 6.22 -13.73
N MET A 41 -2.15 5.53 -12.75
CA MET A 41 -2.42 4.12 -12.51
C MET A 41 -3.88 3.91 -12.09
N ARG A 42 -4.36 4.68 -11.10
CA ARG A 42 -5.73 4.58 -10.60
C ARG A 42 -6.80 4.79 -11.68
N ASN A 43 -6.56 5.70 -12.62
CA ASN A 43 -7.48 6.01 -13.71
C ASN A 43 -7.40 5.02 -14.88
N GLY A 44 -6.41 4.11 -14.85
CA GLY A 44 -6.16 3.17 -15.95
C GLY A 44 -5.51 3.82 -17.18
N ASP A 45 -4.90 5.01 -17.01
CA ASP A 45 -4.11 5.66 -18.05
C ASP A 45 -2.80 4.90 -18.31
N ILE A 46 -2.29 4.22 -17.27
CA ILE A 46 -1.17 3.28 -17.38
C ILE A 46 -1.72 1.86 -17.42
N GLN A 47 -1.55 1.18 -18.56
CA GLN A 47 -1.97 -0.21 -18.77
C GLN A 47 -0.80 -1.16 -19.01
N ASP A 48 0.40 -0.62 -19.23
CA ASP A 48 1.61 -1.41 -19.40
C ASP A 48 2.01 -2.03 -18.06
N GLY A 49 2.11 -3.36 -18.02
CA GLY A 49 2.43 -4.08 -16.80
C GLY A 49 3.81 -3.76 -16.24
N GLN A 50 4.79 -3.41 -17.08
CA GLN A 50 6.12 -3.02 -16.60
C GLN A 50 6.08 -1.63 -15.96
N ALA A 51 5.35 -0.70 -16.57
CA ALA A 51 5.13 0.64 -16.00
C ALA A 51 4.36 0.57 -14.67
N LEU A 52 3.31 -0.25 -14.58
CA LEU A 52 2.56 -0.48 -13.34
C LEU A 52 3.44 -1.10 -12.25
N GLN A 53 4.23 -2.11 -12.61
CA GLN A 53 5.17 -2.77 -11.69
C GLN A 53 6.22 -1.77 -11.17
N GLY A 54 6.80 -0.96 -12.05
CA GLY A 54 7.78 0.07 -11.69
C GLY A 54 7.19 1.11 -10.74
N GLY A 55 6.07 1.74 -11.14
CA GLY A 55 5.41 2.78 -10.34
C GLY A 55 4.94 2.27 -8.98
N LEU A 56 4.34 1.08 -8.91
CA LEU A 56 3.95 0.49 -7.61
C LEU A 56 5.15 0.10 -6.75
N THR A 57 6.27 -0.30 -7.34
CA THR A 57 7.51 -0.55 -6.59
C THR A 57 8.03 0.75 -5.97
N GLU A 58 8.02 1.86 -6.72
CA GLU A 58 8.39 3.18 -6.18
C GLU A 58 7.46 3.61 -5.04
N VAL A 59 6.15 3.35 -5.16
CA VAL A 59 5.18 3.62 -4.08
C VAL A 59 5.45 2.77 -2.83
N ASP A 60 5.75 1.47 -2.96
CA ASP A 60 6.11 0.60 -1.81
C ASP A 60 7.40 1.10 -1.14
N GLN A 61 8.43 1.35 -1.92
CA GLN A 61 9.72 1.83 -1.41
C GLN A 61 9.56 3.15 -0.65
N PHE A 62 8.77 4.07 -1.18
CA PHE A 62 8.49 5.34 -0.55
C PHE A 62 7.67 5.20 0.75
N LEU A 63 6.52 4.53 0.69
CA LEU A 63 5.60 4.41 1.84
C LEU A 63 6.21 3.59 2.97
N ASN A 64 6.83 2.45 2.63
CA ASN A 64 7.37 1.50 3.59
C ASN A 64 8.86 1.73 3.89
N ARG A 65 9.47 2.78 3.32
CA ARG A 65 10.86 3.21 3.56
C ARG A 65 11.86 2.06 3.40
N THR A 66 11.75 1.36 2.29
CA THR A 66 12.61 0.22 1.94
C THR A 66 13.21 0.42 0.55
N ASP A 67 14.37 -0.17 0.30
CA ASP A 67 14.98 -0.25 -1.03
C ASP A 67 14.68 -1.61 -1.71
N ASP A 68 14.02 -2.52 -1.00
CA ASP A 68 13.75 -3.87 -1.50
C ASP A 68 12.71 -3.86 -2.62
N GLN A 69 12.90 -4.71 -3.62
CA GLN A 69 11.91 -4.97 -4.66
C GLN A 69 11.03 -6.15 -4.25
N ARG A 70 9.99 -5.86 -3.48
CA ARG A 70 9.14 -6.87 -2.82
C ARG A 70 7.70 -6.88 -3.33
N LEU A 71 7.31 -5.91 -4.13
CA LEU A 71 5.98 -5.83 -4.72
C LEU A 71 5.92 -6.62 -6.02
N LEU A 72 4.86 -7.41 -6.20
CA LEU A 72 4.49 -8.07 -7.45
C LEU A 72 3.04 -7.76 -7.77
N ILE A 73 2.78 -7.37 -9.01
CA ILE A 73 1.41 -7.15 -9.47
C ILE A 73 0.71 -8.47 -9.82
N THR A 74 -0.59 -8.53 -9.58
CA THR A 74 -1.48 -9.62 -9.97
C THR A 74 -2.70 -9.05 -10.69
N GLU A 75 -3.37 -9.87 -11.50
CA GLU A 75 -4.59 -9.45 -12.21
C GLU A 75 -5.72 -10.44 -11.93
N GLY A 76 -6.72 -10.01 -11.17
CA GLY A 76 -7.89 -10.84 -10.89
C GLY A 76 -7.66 -11.91 -9.82
N ALA A 77 -6.83 -11.59 -8.82
CA ALA A 77 -6.58 -12.43 -7.67
C ALA A 77 -7.87 -12.73 -6.89
N THR A 78 -8.00 -13.98 -6.47
CA THR A 78 -9.09 -14.46 -5.62
C THR A 78 -8.57 -15.37 -4.52
N ASN A 79 -9.26 -15.41 -3.39
CA ASN A 79 -8.98 -16.36 -2.32
C ASN A 79 -9.59 -17.75 -2.61
N ILE A 80 -9.39 -18.71 -1.69
CA ILE A 80 -9.89 -20.09 -1.85
C ILE A 80 -11.41 -20.20 -2.00
N ASN A 81 -12.16 -19.18 -1.58
CA ASN A 81 -13.61 -19.12 -1.71
C ASN A 81 -14.06 -18.40 -3.00
N GLY A 82 -13.12 -18.06 -3.89
CA GLY A 82 -13.38 -17.33 -5.13
C GLY A 82 -13.69 -15.85 -4.92
N GLN A 83 -13.41 -15.29 -3.74
CA GLN A 83 -13.66 -13.87 -3.45
C GLN A 83 -12.46 -13.04 -3.91
N ALA A 84 -12.72 -11.88 -4.52
CA ALA A 84 -11.69 -10.95 -4.95
C ALA A 84 -10.79 -10.51 -3.79
N VAL A 85 -9.49 -10.36 -4.07
CA VAL A 85 -8.47 -9.92 -3.12
C VAL A 85 -7.78 -8.69 -3.71
N TYR A 86 -7.58 -7.65 -2.89
CA TYR A 86 -6.91 -6.42 -3.32
C TYR A 86 -5.39 -6.50 -3.22
N GLY A 87 -4.90 -7.24 -2.23
CA GLY A 87 -3.48 -7.53 -2.03
C GLY A 87 -3.27 -8.65 -1.04
N ALA A 88 -2.03 -9.10 -0.93
CA ALA A 88 -1.63 -10.09 0.05
C ALA A 88 -0.14 -9.96 0.38
N ALA A 89 0.22 -10.13 1.65
CA ALA A 89 1.59 -10.23 2.10
C ALA A 89 1.98 -11.69 2.39
N HIS A 90 3.08 -12.14 1.78
CA HIS A 90 3.74 -13.39 2.11
C HIS A 90 4.98 -13.11 2.95
N GLN A 91 4.81 -13.15 4.27
CA GLN A 91 5.82 -12.73 5.26
C GLN A 91 7.14 -13.49 5.14
N ASP A 92 7.09 -14.81 4.91
CA ASP A 92 8.29 -15.65 4.83
C ASP A 92 9.21 -15.29 3.66
N SER A 93 8.64 -14.88 2.53
CA SER A 93 9.41 -14.44 1.36
C SER A 93 9.60 -12.92 1.31
N GLY A 94 9.01 -12.18 2.25
CA GLY A 94 9.00 -10.72 2.23
C GLY A 94 8.25 -10.13 1.03
N THR A 95 7.34 -10.88 0.40
CA THR A 95 6.70 -10.48 -0.87
C THR A 95 5.31 -9.90 -0.65
N MET A 96 5.03 -8.79 -1.31
CA MET A 96 3.72 -8.14 -1.38
C MET A 96 3.12 -8.37 -2.76
N PHE A 97 1.87 -8.80 -2.80
CA PHE A 97 1.08 -8.94 -4.01
C PHE A 97 0.03 -7.83 -4.04
N VAL A 98 -0.09 -7.12 -5.16
CA VAL A 98 -1.10 -6.07 -5.36
C VAL A 98 -1.92 -6.40 -6.59
N ASP A 99 -3.24 -6.48 -6.43
CA ASP A 99 -4.15 -6.74 -7.55
C ASP A 99 -4.54 -5.42 -8.21
N ILE A 100 -4.33 -5.35 -9.52
CA ILE A 100 -4.56 -4.17 -10.34
C ILE A 100 -5.83 -4.30 -11.22
N ALA A 101 -6.59 -5.39 -11.09
CA ALA A 101 -7.75 -5.61 -11.95
C ALA A 101 -8.97 -4.75 -11.53
N SER A 102 -9.50 -4.01 -12.51
CA SER A 102 -10.76 -3.25 -12.41
C SER A 102 -10.75 -2.26 -11.23
N GLU A 103 -11.73 -2.31 -10.34
CA GLU A 103 -11.89 -1.38 -9.20
C GLU A 103 -10.76 -1.46 -8.15
N ARG A 104 -9.94 -2.51 -8.18
CA ARG A 104 -8.85 -2.71 -7.20
C ARG A 104 -7.68 -1.74 -7.38
N ILE A 105 -7.46 -1.29 -8.61
CA ILE A 105 -6.51 -0.21 -8.90
C ILE A 105 -6.95 1.13 -8.26
N GLY A 106 -8.19 1.22 -7.78
CA GLY A 106 -8.70 2.32 -6.95
C GLY A 106 -7.94 2.50 -5.63
N SER A 107 -7.49 1.41 -5.02
CA SER A 107 -7.03 1.38 -3.62
C SER A 107 -5.52 1.22 -3.45
N LEU A 108 -4.70 1.50 -4.48
CA LEU A 108 -3.27 1.20 -4.50
C LEU A 108 -2.52 1.64 -3.23
N VAL A 109 -2.65 2.91 -2.83
CA VAL A 109 -1.97 3.44 -1.64
C VAL A 109 -2.39 2.70 -0.37
N ASN A 110 -3.70 2.48 -0.20
CA ASN A 110 -4.24 1.71 0.91
C ASN A 110 -3.66 0.29 0.93
N THR A 111 -3.70 -0.40 -0.21
CA THR A 111 -3.23 -1.78 -0.33
C THR A 111 -1.73 -1.89 -0.04
N VAL A 112 -0.91 -1.02 -0.63
CA VAL A 112 0.56 -1.06 -0.44
C VAL A 112 0.94 -0.77 1.01
N ALA A 113 0.29 0.21 1.65
CA ALA A 113 0.52 0.49 3.05
C ALA A 113 0.02 -0.64 3.97
N HIS A 114 -1.15 -1.21 3.68
CA HIS A 114 -1.73 -2.34 4.43
C HIS A 114 -0.82 -3.57 4.39
N GLU A 115 -0.49 -4.04 3.18
CA GLU A 115 0.32 -5.24 3.02
C GLU A 115 1.77 -5.01 3.47
N GLY A 116 2.29 -3.79 3.31
CA GLY A 116 3.60 -3.40 3.84
C GLY A 116 3.70 -3.57 5.35
N MET A 117 2.63 -3.25 6.09
CA MET A 117 2.56 -3.47 7.53
C MET A 117 2.62 -4.96 7.88
N HIS A 118 1.94 -5.82 7.12
CA HIS A 118 2.00 -7.26 7.33
C HIS A 118 3.41 -7.82 7.16
N LEU A 119 4.19 -7.32 6.21
CA LEU A 119 5.59 -7.74 6.04
C LEU A 119 6.49 -7.36 7.22
N THR A 120 6.06 -6.43 8.08
CA THR A 120 6.73 -6.09 9.35
C THR A 120 6.12 -6.79 10.57
N GLY A 121 5.26 -7.78 10.35
CA GLY A 121 4.63 -8.58 11.40
C GLY A 121 3.41 -7.92 12.06
N ALA A 122 2.85 -6.86 11.47
CA ALA A 122 1.62 -6.27 11.97
C ALA A 122 0.42 -7.22 11.76
N GLY A 123 -0.48 -7.26 12.74
CA GLY A 123 -1.77 -7.93 12.61
C GLY A 123 -2.77 -7.13 11.75
N GLU A 124 -3.82 -7.80 11.30
CA GLU A 124 -4.85 -7.25 10.38
C GLU A 124 -5.39 -5.89 10.82
N ALA A 125 -5.85 -5.76 12.07
CA ALA A 125 -6.45 -4.52 12.56
C ALA A 125 -5.51 -3.31 12.40
N ASN A 126 -4.21 -3.50 12.64
CA ASN A 126 -3.24 -2.42 12.50
C ASN A 126 -2.93 -2.11 11.04
N ALA A 127 -2.77 -3.15 10.22
CA ALA A 127 -2.56 -3.02 8.79
C ALA A 127 -3.74 -2.26 8.15
N THR A 128 -4.99 -2.63 8.48
CA THR A 128 -6.20 -1.98 7.96
C THR A 128 -6.25 -0.50 8.32
N VAL A 129 -6.03 -0.16 9.60
CA VAL A 129 -6.06 1.23 10.05
C VAL A 129 -4.95 2.04 9.39
N THR A 130 -3.74 1.47 9.31
CA THR A 130 -2.60 2.13 8.66
C THR A 130 -2.87 2.37 7.19
N GLY A 131 -3.34 1.37 6.45
CA GLY A 131 -3.70 1.49 5.04
C GLY A 131 -4.72 2.59 4.80
N TYR A 132 -5.82 2.56 5.55
CA TYR A 132 -6.90 3.54 5.41
C TYR A 132 -6.41 4.97 5.71
N MET A 133 -5.68 5.15 6.81
CA MET A 133 -5.18 6.46 7.22
C MET A 133 -4.10 6.99 6.28
N THR A 134 -3.26 6.11 5.73
CA THR A 134 -2.24 6.48 4.73
C THR A 134 -2.89 6.97 3.44
N ASP A 135 -3.89 6.24 2.95
CA ASP A 135 -4.65 6.60 1.75
C ASP A 135 -5.51 7.85 1.95
N LEU A 136 -6.08 8.06 3.14
CA LEU A 136 -6.73 9.31 3.52
C LEU A 136 -5.74 10.48 3.53
N ALA A 137 -4.59 10.33 4.18
CA ALA A 137 -3.55 11.35 4.26
C ALA A 137 -3.03 11.71 2.86
N TYR A 138 -2.82 10.71 2.00
CA TYR A 138 -2.48 10.90 0.60
C TYR A 138 -3.56 11.72 -0.14
N ARG A 139 -4.82 11.26 -0.14
CA ARG A 139 -5.89 11.93 -0.89
C ARG A 139 -6.13 13.38 -0.46
N VAL A 140 -6.13 13.65 0.85
CA VAL A 140 -6.33 15.02 1.37
C VAL A 140 -5.26 15.98 0.85
N ASN A 141 -4.04 15.49 0.64
CA ASN A 141 -2.93 16.31 0.18
C ASN A 141 -2.82 16.33 -1.35
N ALA A 142 -3.07 15.22 -2.04
CA ALA A 142 -3.04 15.15 -3.50
C ALA A 142 -4.11 16.05 -4.13
N TRP A 143 -5.28 16.20 -3.48
CA TRP A 143 -6.36 17.09 -3.94
C TRP A 143 -6.16 18.56 -3.55
N ALA A 144 -5.16 18.86 -2.73
CA ALA A 144 -4.81 20.24 -2.35
C ALA A 144 -3.82 20.89 -3.34
N ASN A 145 -3.29 20.12 -4.30
CA ASN A 145 -2.36 20.52 -5.34
C ASN A 145 -3.03 20.56 -6.72
#